data_AF-A0A7J9XVR5-F1
#
_entry.id   AF-A0A7J9XVR5-F1
#
_cell.length_a   1.000
_cell.length_b   1.000
_cell.length_c   1.000
_cell.angle_alpha   90.00
_cell.angle_beta   90.00
_cell.angle_gamma   90.00
#
_symmetry.space_group_name_H-M   'P 1'
#
loop_
_entity.id
_entity.type
_entity.pdbx_description
1 polymer ?
#
loop_
_entity_poly.entity_id
_entity_poly.type
_entity_poly.pdbx_seq_one_letter_code
_entity_poly.pdbx_strand_id
1 'polypeptide(L)'
;MHIGIADHLGWAVAVTATRDHEVVDRQRIDLVEPSVRVAPIHHEGGTWAQHGSRHVDDATLAALVTTVRESATRATRHSLDRLAADLPSCVVSISLRDITVNLPDDIAVLRRPPYESRADAIMYRQVIADVAGSMGWEVHIYDARTVLTQAASLLGTRTDDVLSGPRARWGPPWTKDHRVALAAAVVAGR
;
A
#
# COMPACT_ATOMS: atom_id res chain seq x y z
N MET A 1 -6.57 -14.87 8.24
CA MET A 1 -5.51 -13.86 8.49
C MET A 1 -5.93 -12.53 7.89
N HIS A 2 -5.54 -11.42 8.51
CA HIS A 2 -5.80 -10.07 8.03
C HIS A 2 -4.48 -9.37 7.75
N ILE A 3 -4.33 -8.82 6.55
CA ILE A 3 -3.14 -8.08 6.15
C ILE A 3 -3.46 -6.59 6.23
N GLY A 4 -2.58 -5.82 6.86
CA GLY A 4 -2.59 -4.37 6.76
C GLY A 4 -1.41 -3.89 5.96
N ILE A 5 -1.65 -2.89 5.10
CA ILE A 5 -0.63 -2.31 4.21
C ILE A 5 -0.39 -0.86 4.59
N ALA A 6 0.87 -0.47 4.73
CA ALA A 6 1.30 0.91 4.72
C ALA A 6 2.21 1.13 3.50
N ASP A 7 1.68 1.78 2.47
CA ASP A 7 2.33 1.96 1.18
C ASP A 7 3.24 3.19 1.09
N HIS A 8 4.24 3.05 0.24
CA HIS A 8 5.15 4.09 -0.23
C HIS A 8 5.23 4.02 -1.76
N LEU A 9 5.99 4.93 -2.38
CA LEU A 9 6.18 4.91 -3.83
C LEU A 9 6.95 3.66 -4.29
N GLY A 10 6.22 2.69 -4.86
CA GLY A 10 6.76 1.46 -5.45
C GLY A 10 7.02 0.30 -4.48
N TRP A 11 6.69 0.43 -3.20
CA TRP A 11 6.84 -0.64 -2.20
C TRP A 11 5.89 -0.41 -1.02
N ALA A 12 5.67 -1.42 -0.18
CA ALA A 12 4.87 -1.28 1.04
C ALA A 12 5.39 -2.10 2.22
N VAL A 13 5.01 -1.69 3.43
CA VAL A 13 5.05 -2.54 4.62
C VAL A 13 3.75 -3.33 4.68
N ALA A 14 3.87 -4.66 4.73
CA ALA A 14 2.77 -5.57 5.00
C ALA A 14 2.93 -6.15 6.41
N VAL A 15 1.86 -6.09 7.21
CA VAL A 15 1.79 -6.78 8.51
C VAL A 15 0.60 -7.71 8.48
N THR A 16 0.85 -8.98 8.76
CA THR A 16 -0.20 -10.00 8.84
C THR A 16 -0.51 -10.30 10.30
N ALA A 17 -1.80 -10.26 10.64
CA ALA A 17 -2.29 -10.59 11.98
C ALA A 17 -3.38 -11.67 11.96
N THR A 18 -3.47 -12.40 13.07
CA THR A 18 -4.60 -13.29 13.37
C THR A 18 -5.85 -12.48 13.73
N ARG A 19 -7.00 -13.17 13.87
CA ARG A 19 -8.23 -12.57 14.37
C ARG A 19 -8.08 -11.99 15.78
N ASP A 20 -7.23 -12.61 16.61
CA ASP A 20 -6.93 -12.15 17.98
C ASP A 20 -5.83 -11.07 18.05
N HIS A 21 -5.43 -10.55 16.88
CA HIS A 21 -4.47 -9.47 16.67
C HIS A 21 -3.01 -9.83 16.98
N GLU A 22 -2.69 -11.12 16.94
CA GLU A 22 -1.29 -11.57 17.00
C GLU A 22 -0.62 -11.37 15.65
N VAL A 23 0.54 -10.70 15.63
CA VAL A 23 1.37 -10.55 14.43
C VAL A 23 2.05 -11.88 14.13
N VAL A 24 1.81 -12.41 12.93
CA VAL A 24 2.36 -13.70 12.46
C VAL A 24 3.40 -13.54 11.36
N ASP A 25 3.38 -12.40 10.67
CA ASP A 25 4.36 -12.06 9.65
C ASP A 25 4.44 -10.55 9.49
N ARG A 26 5.62 -10.07 9.09
CA ARG A 26 5.83 -8.69 8.65
C ARG A 26 6.87 -8.68 7.54
N GLN A 27 6.57 -8.01 6.44
CA GLN A 27 7.46 -7.96 5.29
C GLN A 27 7.42 -6.59 4.63
N ARG A 28 8.53 -6.25 3.97
CA ARG A 28 8.52 -5.25 2.92
C ARG A 28 8.18 -5.97 1.62
N ILE A 29 7.14 -5.52 0.93
CA ILE A 29 6.76 -6.03 -0.39
C ILE A 29 7.06 -5.00 -1.47
N ASP A 30 7.49 -5.48 -2.63
CA ASP A 30 7.73 -4.64 -3.79
C ASP A 30 6.44 -4.52 -4.62
N LEU A 31 6.11 -3.29 -5.01
CA LEU A 31 4.92 -2.98 -5.80
C LEU A 31 5.25 -2.65 -7.25
N VAL A 32 6.52 -2.70 -7.64
CA VAL A 32 7.02 -2.45 -9.00
C VAL A 32 8.25 -3.34 -9.22
N GLU A 33 8.45 -3.86 -10.43
CA GLU A 33 9.63 -4.70 -10.72
C GLU A 33 10.94 -3.89 -10.63
N PRO A 34 12.07 -4.49 -10.20
CA PRO A 34 13.31 -3.75 -9.90
C PRO A 34 13.90 -2.89 -11.03
N SER A 35 13.57 -3.17 -12.30
CA SER A 35 14.05 -2.42 -13.46
C SER A 35 13.08 -1.34 -13.96
N VAL A 36 11.89 -1.22 -13.35
CA VAL A 36 10.84 -0.29 -13.77
C VAL A 36 10.88 0.95 -12.88
N ARG A 37 10.87 2.12 -13.51
CA ARG A 37 10.85 3.40 -12.79
C ARG A 37 9.56 3.54 -12.00
N VAL A 38 9.68 3.93 -10.73
CA VAL A 38 8.54 4.22 -9.86
C VAL A 38 8.03 5.64 -10.08
N ALA A 39 6.76 5.84 -9.80
CA ALA A 39 6.08 7.14 -9.75
C ALA A 39 6.23 7.97 -11.04
N PRO A 40 5.83 7.40 -12.20
CA PRO A 40 6.01 8.05 -13.49
C PRO A 40 5.32 9.42 -13.58
N ILE A 41 4.18 9.61 -12.93
CA ILE A 41 3.47 10.90 -12.98
C ILE A 41 4.25 11.94 -12.16
N HIS A 42 4.66 11.59 -10.94
CA HIS A 42 5.40 12.50 -10.08
C HIS A 42 6.78 12.87 -10.63
N HIS A 43 7.51 11.90 -11.19
CA HIS A 43 8.89 12.11 -11.64
C HIS A 43 8.99 12.66 -13.07
N GLU A 44 8.13 12.19 -13.99
CA GLU A 44 8.24 12.51 -15.43
C GLU A 44 7.14 13.49 -15.88
N GLY A 45 6.10 13.73 -15.04
CA GLY A 45 4.99 14.64 -15.30
C GLY A 45 5.36 16.12 -15.28
N GLY A 46 6.53 16.48 -14.75
CA GLY A 46 7.24 17.69 -15.16
C GLY A 46 6.59 19.03 -14.77
N THR A 47 6.15 19.20 -13.53
CA THR A 47 5.74 20.51 -13.00
C THR A 47 6.82 21.23 -12.20
N TRP A 48 7.89 20.53 -11.82
CA TRP A 48 8.98 21.11 -11.04
C TRP A 48 10.28 21.13 -11.84
N ALA A 49 10.83 22.33 -12.07
CA ALA A 49 12.14 22.53 -12.69
C ALA A 49 13.30 21.83 -11.95
N GLN A 50 13.06 21.32 -10.73
CA GLN A 50 14.02 20.62 -9.89
C GLN A 50 14.15 19.11 -10.20
N HIS A 51 13.22 18.51 -10.96
CA HIS A 51 13.34 17.13 -11.44
C HIS A 51 13.88 17.17 -12.87
N GLY A 52 15.19 16.94 -13.00
CA GLY A 52 15.98 17.24 -14.19
C GLY A 52 15.53 16.59 -15.50
N SER A 53 15.63 17.41 -16.55
CA SER A 53 15.75 17.10 -17.99
C SER A 53 14.66 16.27 -18.68
N ARG A 54 13.95 16.99 -19.57
CA ARG A 54 13.07 16.56 -20.66
C ARG A 54 11.70 16.03 -20.24
N HIS A 55 10.74 16.97 -20.19
CA HIS A 55 9.32 16.66 -20.22
C HIS A 55 9.03 15.65 -21.33
N VAL A 56 8.49 14.50 -20.94
CA VAL A 56 7.82 13.61 -21.89
C VAL A 56 6.50 14.23 -22.29
N ASP A 57 6.12 14.07 -23.57
CA ASP A 57 4.79 14.43 -24.02
C ASP A 57 3.73 13.53 -23.35
N ASP A 58 2.47 13.96 -23.44
CA ASP A 58 1.35 13.31 -22.76
C ASP A 58 1.15 11.86 -23.24
N ALA A 59 1.39 11.57 -24.51
CA ALA A 59 1.30 10.23 -25.06
C ALA A 59 2.38 9.29 -24.49
N THR A 60 3.62 9.78 -24.42
CA THR A 60 4.76 9.06 -23.85
C THR A 60 4.56 8.83 -22.34
N LEU A 61 4.02 9.82 -21.62
CA LEU A 61 3.72 9.69 -20.20
C LEU A 61 2.61 8.65 -19.96
N ALA A 62 1.54 8.69 -20.75
CA ALA A 62 0.45 7.71 -20.65
C ALA A 62 0.94 6.28 -20.94
N ALA A 63 1.81 6.10 -21.93
CA ALA A 63 2.45 4.81 -22.21
C ALA A 63 3.31 4.34 -21.02
N LEU A 64 4.09 5.24 -20.42
CA LEU A 64 4.90 4.91 -19.24
C LEU A 64 4.02 4.52 -18.04
N VAL A 65 2.93 5.26 -17.77
CA VAL A 65 1.97 4.91 -16.72
C VAL A 65 1.39 3.52 -16.94
N THR A 66 1.07 3.17 -18.19
CA THR A 66 0.57 1.84 -18.55
C THR A 66 1.61 0.76 -18.24
N THR A 67 2.85 0.93 -18.69
CA THR A 67 3.96 0.00 -18.39
C THR A 67 4.20 -0.16 -16.89
N VAL A 68 4.17 0.93 -16.12
CA VAL A 68 4.34 0.89 -14.67
C VAL A 68 3.17 0.19 -14.00
N ARG A 69 1.93 0.43 -14.44
CA ARG A 69 0.74 -0.27 -13.91
C ARG A 69 0.82 -1.77 -14.16
N GLU A 70 1.22 -2.20 -15.35
CA GLU A 70 1.41 -3.63 -15.66
C GLU A 70 2.51 -4.28 -14.81
N SER A 71 3.64 -3.58 -14.66
CA SER A 71 4.72 -4.02 -13.77
C SER A 71 4.22 -4.14 -12.33
N ALA A 72 3.46 -3.15 -11.87
CA ALA A 72 2.91 -3.14 -10.54
C ALA A 72 1.95 -4.30 -10.29
N THR A 73 1.10 -4.63 -11.26
CA THR A 73 0.21 -5.79 -11.17
C THR A 73 1.00 -7.08 -11.00
N ARG A 74 2.05 -7.29 -11.81
CA ARG A 74 2.91 -8.49 -11.70
C ARG A 74 3.67 -8.55 -10.38
N ALA A 75 4.32 -7.46 -9.99
CA ALA A 75 5.11 -7.39 -8.75
C ALA A 75 4.24 -7.58 -7.51
N THR A 76 3.08 -6.92 -7.48
CA THR A 76 2.10 -7.06 -6.39
C THR A 76 1.57 -8.48 -6.30
N ARG A 77 1.16 -9.07 -7.43
CA ARG A 77 0.71 -10.46 -7.49
C ARG A 77 1.77 -11.41 -6.95
N HIS A 78 3.01 -11.29 -7.44
CA HIS A 78 4.12 -12.11 -6.98
C HIS A 78 4.36 -11.97 -5.48
N SER A 79 4.37 -10.74 -4.96
CA SER A 79 4.59 -10.48 -3.54
C SER A 79 3.47 -11.03 -2.67
N LEU A 80 2.21 -10.87 -3.07
CA LEU A 80 1.06 -11.38 -2.32
C LEU A 80 0.93 -12.90 -2.39
N ASP A 81 1.23 -13.53 -3.54
CA ASP A 81 1.28 -14.99 -3.66
C ASP A 81 2.36 -15.57 -2.73
N ARG A 82 3.56 -14.99 -2.71
CA ARG A 82 4.66 -15.41 -1.82
C ARG A 82 4.28 -15.26 -0.36
N LEU A 83 3.78 -14.08 0.03
CA LEU A 83 3.34 -13.82 1.40
C LEU A 83 2.29 -14.84 1.81
N ALA A 84 1.25 -15.06 1.00
CA ALA A 84 0.18 -15.99 1.33
C ALA A 84 0.66 -17.45 1.44
N ALA A 85 1.62 -17.87 0.63
CA ALA A 85 2.18 -19.22 0.66
C ALA A 85 2.96 -19.50 1.96
N ASP A 86 3.57 -18.48 2.55
CA ASP A 86 4.38 -18.58 3.77
C ASP A 86 3.53 -18.49 5.06
N LEU A 87 2.23 -18.17 4.96
CA LEU A 87 1.35 -18.02 6.12
C LEU A 87 0.76 -19.35 6.62
N PRO A 88 0.59 -19.51 7.95
CA PRO A 88 0.04 -20.74 8.53
C PRO A 88 -1.47 -20.92 8.33
N SER A 89 -2.17 -19.94 7.76
CA SER A 89 -3.61 -19.99 7.50
C SER A 89 -4.00 -19.05 6.37
N CYS A 90 -5.16 -19.29 5.76
CA CYS A 90 -5.67 -18.48 4.65
C CYS A 90 -5.81 -16.99 5.01
N VAL A 91 -5.48 -16.14 4.05
CA VAL A 91 -5.76 -14.70 4.10
C VAL A 91 -7.25 -14.50 3.80
N VAL A 92 -7.90 -13.68 4.62
CA VAL A 92 -9.32 -13.36 4.50
C VAL A 92 -9.48 -11.94 3.96
N SER A 93 -8.65 -11.00 4.43
CA SER A 93 -8.75 -9.62 3.99
C SER A 93 -7.42 -8.88 3.98
N ILE A 94 -7.39 -7.81 3.19
CA ILE A 94 -6.31 -6.84 3.11
C ILE A 94 -6.86 -5.43 3.34
N SER A 95 -6.12 -4.60 4.05
CA SER A 95 -6.52 -3.23 4.39
C SER A 95 -5.56 -2.21 3.78
N LEU A 96 -6.11 -1.29 2.99
CA LEU A 96 -5.36 -0.27 2.25
C LEU A 96 -5.75 1.13 2.71
N ARG A 97 -4.80 2.06 2.64
CA ARG A 97 -5.10 3.47 2.83
C ARG A 97 -6.09 3.95 1.79
N ASP A 98 -6.90 4.95 2.13
CA ASP A 98 -7.87 5.60 1.24
C ASP A 98 -7.45 5.66 -0.24
N ILE A 99 -8.32 5.08 -1.08
CA ILE A 99 -8.23 4.99 -2.54
C ILE A 99 -9.34 5.79 -3.24
N THR A 100 -10.28 6.38 -2.48
CA THR A 100 -11.54 6.94 -2.99
C THR A 100 -11.40 8.33 -3.61
N VAL A 101 -10.18 8.78 -3.84
CA VAL A 101 -9.90 10.07 -4.45
C VAL A 101 -10.29 9.99 -5.92
N ASN A 102 -11.27 10.80 -6.32
CA ASN A 102 -11.64 10.95 -7.72
C ASN A 102 -10.53 11.67 -8.48
N LEU A 103 -9.67 10.91 -9.16
CA LEU A 103 -8.60 11.44 -9.98
C LEU A 103 -9.09 11.63 -11.43
N PRO A 104 -8.63 12.68 -12.13
CA PRO A 104 -8.86 12.80 -13.56
C PRO A 104 -8.20 11.66 -14.35
N ASP A 105 -8.88 11.15 -15.37
CA ASP A 105 -8.32 10.16 -16.30
C ASP A 105 -7.38 10.79 -17.34
N ASP A 106 -7.56 12.08 -17.64
CA ASP A 106 -6.73 12.81 -18.61
C ASP A 106 -5.33 13.06 -18.04
N ILE A 107 -4.32 12.46 -18.68
CA ILE A 107 -2.92 12.55 -18.26
C ILE A 107 -2.41 14.00 -18.25
N ALA A 108 -2.91 14.86 -19.14
CA ALA A 108 -2.53 16.26 -19.22
C ALA A 108 -2.98 17.05 -17.98
N VAL A 109 -4.08 16.61 -17.35
CA VAL A 109 -4.61 17.15 -16.09
C VAL A 109 -3.95 16.46 -14.90
N LEU A 110 -3.85 15.13 -14.93
CA LEU A 110 -3.34 14.30 -13.85
C LEU A 110 -1.88 14.62 -13.47
N ARG A 111 -1.06 15.03 -14.45
CA ARG A 111 0.34 15.44 -14.24
C ARG A 111 0.52 16.81 -13.56
N ARG A 112 -0.57 17.48 -13.17
CA ARG A 112 -0.54 18.83 -12.59
C ARG A 112 -1.02 18.85 -11.13
N PRO A 113 -0.60 19.87 -10.34
CA PRO A 113 -1.18 20.13 -9.03
C PRO A 113 -2.71 20.21 -9.07
N PRO A 114 -3.42 19.62 -8.07
CA PRO A 114 -2.88 18.92 -6.89
C PRO A 114 -2.76 17.39 -7.07
N TYR A 115 -2.95 16.87 -8.28
CA TYR A 115 -3.14 15.43 -8.53
C TYR A 115 -1.84 14.64 -8.63
N GLU A 116 -0.83 15.23 -9.27
CA GLU A 116 0.49 14.66 -9.53
C GLU A 116 1.15 14.04 -8.29
N SER A 117 0.99 14.67 -7.13
CA SER A 117 1.58 14.20 -5.86
C SER A 117 0.90 12.96 -5.28
N ARG A 118 -0.29 12.60 -5.78
CA ARG A 118 -1.14 11.53 -5.26
C ARG A 118 -1.39 10.42 -6.28
N ALA A 119 -1.28 10.73 -7.57
CA ALA A 119 -1.71 9.87 -8.66
C ALA A 119 -1.03 8.49 -8.62
N ASP A 120 0.29 8.46 -8.49
CA ASP A 120 1.05 7.21 -8.46
C ASP A 120 0.72 6.34 -7.23
N ALA A 121 0.58 6.95 -6.05
CA ALA A 121 0.21 6.23 -4.84
C ALA A 121 -1.19 5.62 -4.93
N ILE A 122 -2.15 6.35 -5.51
CA ILE A 122 -3.52 5.83 -5.73
C ILE A 122 -3.50 4.70 -6.75
N MET A 123 -2.74 4.83 -7.85
CA MET A 123 -2.55 3.75 -8.82
C MET A 123 -2.05 2.47 -8.15
N TYR A 124 -1.00 2.54 -7.33
CA TYR A 124 -0.48 1.34 -6.66
C TYR A 124 -1.50 0.72 -5.72
N ARG A 125 -2.28 1.52 -4.98
CA ARG A 125 -3.34 0.98 -4.10
C ARG A 125 -4.49 0.34 -4.88
N GLN A 126 -4.88 0.91 -6.02
CA GLN A 126 -5.85 0.29 -6.92
C GLN A 126 -5.34 -1.07 -7.42
N VAL A 127 -4.08 -1.14 -7.84
CA VAL A 127 -3.45 -2.41 -8.25
C VAL A 127 -3.46 -3.43 -7.11
N ILE A 128 -3.12 -3.04 -5.88
CA ILE A 128 -3.20 -3.95 -4.73
C ILE A 128 -4.63 -4.43 -4.49
N ALA A 129 -5.61 -3.54 -4.56
CA ALA A 129 -7.03 -3.87 -4.40
C ALA A 129 -7.50 -4.88 -5.47
N ASP A 130 -7.18 -4.63 -6.74
CA ASP A 130 -7.56 -5.48 -7.86
C ASP A 130 -6.92 -6.88 -7.74
N VAL A 131 -5.63 -6.94 -7.43
CA VAL A 131 -4.92 -8.21 -7.23
C VAL A 131 -5.51 -8.97 -6.05
N ALA A 132 -5.69 -8.33 -4.90
CA ALA A 132 -6.26 -8.98 -3.72
C ALA A 132 -7.70 -9.47 -3.96
N GLY A 133 -8.52 -8.68 -4.64
CA GLY A 133 -9.87 -9.08 -5.05
C GLY A 133 -9.85 -10.30 -5.98
N SER A 134 -8.91 -10.36 -6.93
CA SER A 134 -8.72 -11.53 -7.80
C SER A 134 -8.27 -12.79 -7.04
N MET A 135 -7.66 -12.62 -5.86
CA MET A 135 -7.29 -13.70 -4.94
C MET A 135 -8.43 -14.09 -3.98
N GLY A 136 -9.60 -13.43 -4.10
CA GLY A 136 -10.77 -13.69 -3.26
C GLY A 136 -10.68 -13.06 -1.87
N TRP A 137 -9.80 -12.08 -1.66
CA TRP A 137 -9.67 -11.39 -0.37
C TRP A 137 -10.60 -10.18 -0.30
N GLU A 138 -11.19 -9.95 0.87
CA GLU A 138 -11.92 -8.72 1.12
C GLU A 138 -10.94 -7.53 1.16
N VAL A 139 -11.28 -6.45 0.47
CA VAL A 139 -10.49 -5.22 0.49
C VAL A 139 -11.17 -4.21 1.39
N HIS A 140 -10.50 -3.83 2.47
CA HIS A 140 -10.95 -2.77 3.37
C HIS A 140 -10.13 -1.50 3.16
N ILE A 141 -10.78 -0.36 3.36
CA ILE A 141 -10.16 0.95 3.22
C ILE A 141 -10.11 1.64 4.58
N TYR A 142 -8.98 2.27 4.90
CA TYR A 142 -8.81 3.03 6.14
C TYR A 142 -8.29 4.46 5.90
N ASP A 143 -8.66 5.38 6.81
CA ASP A 143 -8.05 6.71 6.88
C ASP A 143 -6.81 6.65 7.78
N ALA A 144 -5.63 6.89 7.20
CA ALA A 144 -4.36 6.87 7.92
C ALA A 144 -4.27 7.91 9.05
N ARG A 145 -5.12 8.94 9.06
CA ARG A 145 -5.19 9.92 10.15
C ARG A 145 -5.86 9.36 11.41
N THR A 146 -6.81 8.42 11.25
CA THR A 146 -7.66 7.96 12.35
C THR A 146 -7.45 6.50 12.71
N VAL A 147 -6.85 5.68 11.84
CA VAL A 147 -6.76 4.22 12.01
C VAL A 147 -6.09 3.79 13.31
N LEU A 148 -5.05 4.51 13.76
CA LEU A 148 -4.39 4.20 15.04
C LEU A 148 -5.32 4.45 16.22
N THR A 149 -6.07 5.56 16.20
CA THR A 149 -7.06 5.87 17.24
C THR A 149 -8.22 4.89 17.23
N GLN A 150 -8.69 4.48 16.03
CA GLN A 150 -9.73 3.47 15.88
C GLN A 150 -9.29 2.11 16.45
N ALA A 151 -8.09 1.64 16.09
CA ALA A 151 -7.54 0.41 16.63
C ALA A 151 -7.36 0.48 18.16
N ALA A 152 -6.84 1.60 18.69
CA ALA A 152 -6.71 1.79 20.14
C ALA A 152 -8.07 1.73 20.86
N SER A 153 -9.12 2.33 20.28
CA SER A 153 -10.47 2.26 20.83
C SER A 153 -11.04 0.83 20.86
N LEU A 154 -10.69 0.00 19.88
CA LEU A 154 -11.11 -1.41 19.83
C LEU A 154 -10.33 -2.28 20.82
N LEU A 155 -9.03 -2.03 20.96
CA LEU A 155 -8.13 -2.82 21.78
C LEU A 155 -8.21 -2.48 23.28
N GLY A 156 -8.63 -1.25 23.62
CA GLY A 156 -8.70 -0.78 25.00
C GLY A 156 -7.36 -0.90 25.70
N THR A 157 -7.33 -1.59 26.84
CA THR A 157 -6.12 -1.79 27.64
C THR A 157 -5.02 -2.59 26.93
N ARG A 158 -5.35 -3.36 25.88
CA ARG A 158 -4.39 -4.15 25.08
C ARG A 158 -3.67 -3.35 24.00
N THR A 159 -3.95 -2.05 23.88
CA THR A 159 -3.44 -1.20 22.79
C THR A 159 -1.92 -1.28 22.65
N ASP A 160 -1.19 -1.09 23.74
CA ASP A 160 0.28 -1.08 23.69
C ASP A 160 0.86 -2.47 23.43
N ASP A 161 0.29 -3.51 24.03
CA ASP A 161 0.74 -4.90 23.84
C ASP A 161 0.60 -5.36 22.38
N VAL A 162 -0.47 -4.93 21.72
CA VAL A 162 -0.76 -5.28 20.33
C VAL A 162 -0.01 -4.37 19.36
N LEU A 163 -0.11 -3.05 19.48
CA LEU A 163 0.47 -2.14 18.49
C LEU A 163 1.97 -1.92 18.69
N SER A 164 2.45 -1.86 19.92
CA SER A 164 3.86 -1.55 20.24
C SER A 164 4.65 -2.80 20.65
N GLY A 165 4.02 -3.76 21.34
CA GLY A 165 4.63 -4.99 21.82
C GLY A 165 5.34 -5.87 20.77
N PRO A 166 4.93 -5.92 19.49
CA PRO A 166 5.66 -6.70 18.49
C PRO A 166 7.10 -6.23 18.29
N ARG A 167 7.46 -4.99 18.64
CA ARG A 167 8.86 -4.52 18.62
C ARG A 167 9.76 -5.39 19.49
N ALA A 168 9.30 -5.79 20.67
CA ALA A 168 10.09 -6.61 21.59
C ALA A 168 10.19 -8.07 21.11
N ARG A 169 9.11 -8.59 20.51
CA ARG A 169 9.03 -9.98 20.03
C ARG A 169 9.78 -10.22 18.72
N TRP A 170 9.68 -9.28 17.79
CA TRP A 170 10.20 -9.42 16.44
C TRP A 170 11.46 -8.56 16.18
N GLY A 171 11.83 -7.66 17.09
CA GLY A 171 12.95 -6.75 16.91
C GLY A 171 12.69 -5.63 15.89
N PRO A 172 13.71 -4.82 15.54
CA PRO A 172 13.60 -3.83 14.47
C PRO A 172 13.59 -4.49 13.07
N PRO A 173 12.99 -3.83 12.05
CA PRO A 173 12.23 -2.58 12.14
C PRO A 173 10.83 -2.77 12.75
N TRP A 174 10.39 -1.81 13.55
CA TRP A 174 8.99 -1.66 14.00
C TRP A 174 8.65 -0.18 14.10
N THR A 175 8.35 0.41 12.95
CA THR A 175 8.19 1.86 12.77
C THR A 175 6.72 2.28 12.88
N LYS A 176 6.42 3.56 12.65
CA LYS A 176 5.04 4.04 12.52
C LYS A 176 4.27 3.27 11.44
N ASP A 177 4.89 2.97 10.32
CA ASP A 177 4.23 2.28 9.19
C ASP A 177 3.79 0.86 9.57
N HIS A 178 4.61 0.14 10.33
CA HIS A 178 4.25 -1.19 10.85
C HIS A 178 3.03 -1.11 11.79
N ARG A 179 2.99 -0.08 12.65
CA ARG A 179 1.86 0.14 13.56
C ARG A 179 0.59 0.56 12.82
N VAL A 180 0.71 1.37 11.77
CA VAL A 180 -0.42 1.77 10.92
C VAL A 180 -0.96 0.56 10.16
N ALA A 181 -0.08 -0.25 9.56
CA ALA A 181 -0.44 -1.50 8.92
C ALA A 181 -1.15 -2.44 9.90
N LEU A 182 -0.57 -2.70 11.08
CA LEU A 182 -1.22 -3.54 12.09
C LEU A 182 -2.58 -2.98 12.54
N ALA A 183 -2.68 -1.68 12.80
CA ALA A 183 -3.93 -1.05 13.18
C ALA A 183 -5.01 -1.22 12.10
N ALA A 184 -4.64 -1.13 10.82
CA ALA A 184 -5.56 -1.38 9.71
C ALA A 184 -6.08 -2.84 9.72
N ALA A 185 -5.18 -3.81 9.91
CA ALA A 185 -5.56 -5.22 10.04
C ALA A 185 -6.50 -5.47 11.23
N VAL A 186 -6.26 -4.82 12.38
CA VAL A 186 -7.10 -4.89 13.58
C VAL A 186 -8.51 -4.35 13.32
N VAL A 187 -8.63 -3.18 12.69
CA VAL A 187 -9.93 -2.55 12.39
C VAL A 187 -10.75 -3.39 11.40
N ALA A 188 -10.08 -4.04 10.45
CA ALA A 188 -10.72 -4.92 9.48
C ALA A 188 -11.14 -6.28 10.05
N GLY A 189 -10.35 -6.89 10.93
CA GLY A 189 -10.57 -8.24 11.46
C GLY A 189 -11.69 -8.40 12.49
N ARG A 190 -12.64 -7.46 12.52
CA ARG A 190 -13.85 -7.50 13.37
C ARG A 190 -14.76 -8.69 13.02
#